data_AF-A0A948VAP6-F1
#
_entry.id   AF-A0A948VAP6-F1
#
_cell.length_a   1.000
_cell.length_b   1.000
_cell.length_c   1.000
_cell.angle_alpha   90.00
_cell.angle_beta   90.00
_cell.angle_gamma   90.00
#
_symmetry.space_group_name_H-M   'P 1'
#
loop_
_entity.id
_entity.type
_entity.pdbx_description
1 polymer ?
#
loop_
_entity_poly.entity_id
_entity_poly.type
_entity_poly.pdbx_seq_one_letter_code
_entity_poly.pdbx_strand_id
1 'polypeptide(L)'
;MSLKELSEILGTSESAIHRYESGWDRFELRTLRRLARALDADLEIRLTPRQALDPLPDPGDLAARLAPLFWDVDLVARHLLDNPQWVLRRVLEYGDLQQNRLARRYFGDEAVAEAARHRSLNPRVRRFWDVVLQQGKVGA
;
A
#
# COMPACT_ATOMS: atom_id res chain seq x y z
N MET A 1 25.43 13.04 -19.56
CA MET A 1 24.22 13.39 -20.32
C MET A 1 23.34 14.23 -19.41
N SER A 2 22.90 15.39 -19.89
CA SER A 2 22.05 16.34 -19.15
C SER A 2 20.56 16.02 -19.31
N LEU A 3 19.73 16.52 -18.38
CA LEU A 3 18.26 16.41 -18.43
C LEU A 3 17.66 16.92 -19.75
N LYS A 4 18.24 18.00 -20.29
CA LYS A 4 17.90 18.58 -21.58
C LYS A 4 18.15 17.62 -22.73
N GLU A 5 19.37 17.11 -22.84
CA GLU A 5 19.76 16.14 -23.88
C GLU A 5 18.90 14.87 -23.81
N LEU A 6 18.62 14.37 -22.60
CA LEU A 6 17.77 13.20 -22.40
C LEU A 6 16.32 13.45 -22.84
N SER A 7 15.78 14.65 -22.57
CA SER A 7 14.42 15.02 -22.95
C SER A 7 14.22 15.09 -24.47
N GLU A 8 15.22 15.61 -25.18
CA GLU A 8 15.23 15.72 -26.65
C GLU A 8 15.25 14.33 -27.31
N ILE A 9 16.10 13.42 -26.82
CA ILE A 9 16.19 12.05 -27.34
C ILE A 9 14.88 11.28 -27.11
N LEU A 10 14.19 11.53 -25.99
CA LEU A 10 12.96 10.84 -25.63
C LEU A 10 11.70 11.43 -26.26
N GLY A 11 11.80 12.60 -26.89
CA GLY A 11 10.64 13.35 -27.38
C GLY A 11 9.66 13.65 -26.24
N THR A 12 10.17 14.13 -25.11
CA THR A 12 9.41 14.54 -23.92
C THR A 12 10.01 15.81 -23.33
N SER A 13 9.37 16.44 -22.34
CA SER A 13 9.90 17.67 -21.72
C SER A 13 10.87 17.39 -20.58
N GLU A 14 11.82 18.31 -20.34
CA GLU A 14 12.71 18.27 -19.17
C GLU A 14 11.94 18.16 -17.85
N SER A 15 10.79 18.83 -17.75
CA SER A 15 9.89 18.75 -16.60
C SER A 15 9.27 17.35 -16.42
N ALA A 16 9.03 16.62 -17.51
CA ALA A 16 8.60 15.22 -17.44
C ALA A 16 9.71 14.32 -16.92
N ILE A 17 10.97 14.60 -17.29
CA ILE A 17 12.13 13.80 -16.85
C ILE A 17 12.48 14.10 -15.40
N HIS A 18 12.44 15.37 -14.99
CA HIS A 18 12.64 15.76 -13.60
C HIS A 18 11.60 15.15 -12.66
N ARG A 19 10.35 14.94 -13.13
CA ARG A 19 9.31 14.20 -12.37
C ARG A 19 9.65 12.72 -12.19
N TYR A 20 10.25 12.11 -13.20
CA TYR A 20 10.74 10.73 -13.12
C TYR A 20 11.92 10.58 -12.16
N GLU A 21 12.85 11.54 -12.14
CA GLU A 21 13.99 11.53 -11.22
C GLU A 21 13.60 11.82 -9.76
N SER A 22 12.59 12.68 -9.54
CA SER A 22 12.12 13.02 -8.20
C SER A 22 11.23 11.96 -7.55
N GLY A 23 11.00 10.83 -8.23
CA GLY A 23 10.25 9.68 -7.70
C GLY A 23 8.73 9.87 -7.62
N TRP A 24 8.21 10.94 -8.22
CA TRP A 24 6.79 11.26 -8.23
C TRP A 24 6.15 10.80 -9.55
N ASP A 25 5.44 9.68 -9.43
CA ASP A 25 4.53 9.03 -10.38
C ASP A 25 5.06 7.87 -11.24
N ARG A 26 4.24 6.82 -11.16
CA ARG A 26 4.14 5.59 -11.95
C ARG A 26 4.84 5.69 -13.30
N PHE A 27 5.97 4.99 -13.45
CA PHE A 27 6.60 4.80 -14.74
C PHE A 27 5.74 3.89 -15.61
N GLU A 28 5.22 4.42 -16.70
CA GLU A 28 4.63 3.59 -17.73
C GLU A 28 5.72 2.74 -18.39
N LEU A 29 5.42 1.46 -18.65
CA LEU A 29 6.32 0.56 -19.40
C LEU A 29 6.76 1.16 -20.74
N ARG A 30 5.89 1.97 -21.36
CA ARG A 30 6.18 2.72 -22.57
C ARG A 30 7.32 3.71 -22.38
N THR A 31 7.35 4.43 -21.25
CA THR A 31 8.41 5.38 -20.91
C THR A 31 9.73 4.66 -20.68
N LEU A 32 9.72 3.56 -19.92
CA LEU A 32 10.93 2.75 -19.70
C LEU A 32 11.51 2.21 -21.00
N ARG A 33 10.66 1.77 -21.93
CA ARG A 33 11.09 1.33 -23.27
C ARG A 33 11.68 2.45 -24.12
N ARG A 34 11.12 3.67 -24.04
CA ARG A 34 11.69 4.84 -24.72
C ARG A 34 13.06 5.20 -24.15
N LEU A 35 13.20 5.18 -22.82
CA LEU A 35 14.47 5.39 -22.11
C LEU A 35 15.55 4.41 -22.55
N ALA A 36 15.23 3.11 -22.57
CA ALA A 36 16.16 2.08 -23.01
C ALA A 36 16.66 2.31 -24.45
N ARG A 37 15.74 2.63 -25.38
CA ARG A 37 16.09 2.96 -26.77
C ARG A 37 16.94 4.23 -26.91
N ALA A 38 16.60 5.27 -26.15
CA ALA A 38 17.33 6.53 -26.16
C ALA A 38 18.77 6.39 -25.68
N LEU A 39 19.00 5.46 -24.75
CA LEU A 39 20.29 5.19 -24.12
C LEU A 39 21.07 4.06 -24.81
N ASP A 40 20.56 3.51 -25.90
CA ASP A 40 21.09 2.31 -26.56
C ASP A 40 21.34 1.15 -25.57
N ALA A 41 20.34 0.91 -24.70
CA ALA A 41 20.39 -0.05 -23.61
C ALA A 41 19.25 -1.08 -23.70
N ASP A 42 19.48 -2.25 -23.12
CA ASP A 42 18.45 -3.28 -22.95
C ASP A 42 17.58 -3.01 -21.71
N LEU A 43 16.26 -3.21 -21.84
CA LEU A 43 15.31 -3.14 -20.73
C LEU A 43 14.92 -4.53 -20.25
N GLU A 44 15.42 -4.93 -19.08
CA GLU A 44 14.98 -6.16 -18.40
C GLU A 44 13.92 -5.85 -17.33
N ILE A 45 12.74 -6.46 -17.46
CA ILE A 45 11.68 -6.41 -16.44
C ILE A 45 11.39 -7.84 -16.01
N ARG A 46 11.67 -8.14 -14.73
CA ARG A 46 11.44 -9.46 -14.14
C ARG A 46 10.32 -9.40 -13.12
N LEU A 47 9.32 -10.26 -13.30
CA LEU A 47 8.33 -10.54 -12.27
C LEU A 47 8.83 -11.74 -11.45
N THR A 48 9.05 -11.53 -10.16
CA THR A 48 9.34 -12.62 -9.23
C THR A 48 8.05 -13.07 -8.56
N PRO A 49 7.85 -14.39 -8.38
CA PRO A 49 6.78 -14.89 -7.53
C PRO A 49 6.89 -14.21 -6.17
N ARG A 50 5.80 -13.56 -5.74
CA ARG A 50 5.72 -13.07 -4.37
C ARG A 50 5.88 -14.32 -3.48
N GLN A 51 6.82 -14.32 -2.54
CA GLN A 51 6.94 -15.40 -1.57
C GLN A 51 5.54 -15.76 -1.07
N ALA A 52 5.25 -17.06 -0.95
CA ALA A 52 4.00 -17.51 -0.35
C ALA A 52 3.78 -16.68 0.92
N LEU A 53 2.61 -16.04 1.02
CA LEU A 53 2.26 -15.27 2.21
C LEU A 53 2.64 -16.12 3.42
N ASP A 54 3.32 -15.53 4.41
CA ASP A 54 3.63 -16.30 5.62
C ASP A 54 2.32 -16.94 6.15
N PRO A 55 2.38 -17.98 6.98
CA PRO A 55 1.20 -18.45 7.69
C PRO A 55 0.52 -17.27 8.40
N LEU A 56 -0.81 -17.21 8.37
CA LEU A 56 -1.57 -16.19 9.11
C LEU A 56 -0.98 -16.03 10.52
N PRO A 57 -0.75 -14.79 10.99
CA PRO A 57 -0.16 -14.60 12.30
C PRO A 57 -1.06 -15.25 13.36
N ASP A 58 -0.42 -15.86 14.36
CA ASP A 58 -1.14 -16.36 15.52
C ASP A 58 -1.97 -15.22 16.15
N PRO A 59 -3.22 -15.45 16.57
CA PRO A 59 -4.05 -14.41 17.15
C PRO A 59 -3.43 -13.73 18.37
N GLY A 60 -2.64 -14.44 19.18
CA GLY A 60 -1.90 -13.89 20.32
C GLY A 60 -0.78 -12.96 19.86
N ASP A 61 0.02 -13.40 18.88
CA ASP A 61 1.08 -12.57 18.29
C ASP A 61 0.54 -11.32 17.62
N LEU A 62 -0.59 -11.45 16.91
CA LEU A 62 -1.26 -10.29 16.31
C LEU A 62 -1.76 -9.33 17.38
N ALA A 63 -2.42 -9.83 18.42
CA ALA A 63 -2.88 -9.01 19.54
C ALA A 63 -1.72 -8.26 20.19
N ALA A 64 -0.58 -8.94 20.45
CA ALA A 64 0.61 -8.30 21.00
C ALA A 64 1.16 -7.17 20.12
N ARG A 65 1.16 -7.34 18.79
CA ARG A 65 1.60 -6.31 17.83
C ARG A 65 0.63 -5.13 17.70
N LEU A 66 -0.65 -5.36 17.96
CA LEU A 66 -1.69 -4.33 17.89
C LEU A 66 -1.92 -3.64 19.24
N ALA A 67 -1.56 -4.27 20.36
CA ALA A 67 -1.78 -3.77 21.71
C ALA A 67 -1.38 -2.29 21.94
N PRO A 68 -0.28 -1.76 21.37
CA PRO A 68 0.06 -0.35 21.52
C PRO A 68 -1.00 0.64 21.01
N LEU A 69 -1.93 0.21 20.13
CA LEU A 69 -3.03 1.03 19.61
C LEU A 69 -4.25 1.09 20.54
N PHE A 70 -4.23 0.30 21.62
CA PHE A 70 -5.33 0.12 22.57
C PHE A 70 -4.87 0.54 23.97
N TRP A 71 -4.49 1.81 24.12
CA TRP A 71 -4.01 2.34 25.40
C TRP A 71 -5.05 2.30 26.53
N ASP A 72 -6.32 2.11 26.19
CA ASP A 72 -7.47 2.06 27.10
C ASP A 72 -7.95 0.64 27.45
N VAL A 73 -7.50 -0.39 26.72
CA VAL A 73 -7.97 -1.76 26.90
C VAL A 73 -6.82 -2.74 26.65
N ASP A 74 -6.67 -3.74 27.53
CA ASP A 74 -5.72 -4.83 27.29
C ASP A 74 -6.20 -5.70 26.12
N LEU A 75 -5.54 -5.57 24.96
CA LEU A 75 -5.94 -6.26 23.74
C LEU A 75 -5.47 -7.72 23.78
N VAL A 76 -6.43 -8.64 23.93
CA VAL A 76 -6.20 -10.09 23.82
C VAL A 76 -6.74 -10.68 22.52
N ALA A 77 -6.24 -11.87 22.15
CA ALA A 77 -6.65 -12.61 20.95
C ALA A 77 -8.17 -12.76 20.79
N ARG A 78 -8.89 -12.95 21.90
CA ARG A 78 -10.36 -13.09 21.89
C ARG A 78 -11.07 -11.85 21.32
N HIS A 79 -10.53 -10.65 21.52
CA HIS A 79 -11.11 -9.43 20.96
C HIS A 79 -11.05 -9.39 19.42
N LEU A 80 -10.07 -10.06 18.82
CA LEU A 80 -9.97 -10.18 17.37
C LEU A 80 -11.15 -10.99 16.80
N LEU A 81 -11.63 -12.00 17.53
CA LEU A 81 -12.76 -12.83 17.12
C LEU A 81 -14.10 -12.18 17.48
N ASP A 82 -14.22 -11.70 18.72
CA ASP A 82 -15.50 -11.23 19.25
C ASP A 82 -15.86 -9.84 18.73
N ASN A 83 -14.86 -9.01 18.40
CA ASN A 83 -15.07 -7.59 18.06
C ASN A 83 -14.17 -7.09 16.88
N PRO A 84 -14.15 -7.78 15.73
CA PRO A 84 -13.21 -7.48 14.63
C PRO A 84 -13.35 -6.05 14.10
N GLN A 85 -14.58 -5.53 13.99
CA GLN A 85 -14.82 -4.17 13.49
C GLN A 85 -14.32 -3.08 14.45
N TRP A 86 -14.35 -3.33 15.76
CA TRP A 86 -13.78 -2.39 16.73
C TRP A 86 -12.25 -2.37 16.62
N VAL A 87 -11.63 -3.55 16.53
CA VAL A 87 -10.18 -3.68 16.37
C VAL A 87 -9.73 -2.99 15.08
N LEU A 88 -10.36 -3.34 13.95
CA LEU A 88 -10.01 -2.79 12.65
C LEU A 88 -10.11 -1.26 12.62
N ARG A 89 -11.18 -0.66 13.17
CA ARG A 89 -11.29 0.81 13.19
C ARG A 89 -10.14 1.47 13.96
N ARG A 90 -9.70 0.89 15.08
CA ARG A 90 -8.52 1.39 15.82
C ARG A 90 -7.24 1.28 15.00
N VAL A 91 -7.04 0.14 14.33
CA VAL A 91 -5.88 -0.07 13.45
C VAL A 91 -5.87 0.89 12.27
N LEU A 92 -7.01 1.10 11.60
CA LEU A 92 -7.10 1.98 10.44
C LEU A 92 -6.90 3.45 10.80
N GLU A 93 -7.28 3.85 12.02
CA GLU A 93 -7.17 5.23 12.51
C GLU A 93 -5.76 5.56 13.03
N TYR A 94 -5.11 4.63 13.74
CA TYR A 94 -3.88 4.91 14.48
C TYR A 94 -2.68 4.02 14.11
N GLY A 95 -2.90 2.93 13.37
CA GLY A 95 -1.88 1.95 13.07
C GLY A 95 -0.88 2.40 12.00
N ASP A 96 0.33 1.86 12.06
CA ASP A 96 1.34 2.03 11.02
C ASP A 96 1.11 1.10 9.81
N LEU A 97 1.98 1.20 8.80
CA LEU A 97 1.87 0.39 7.58
C LEU A 97 1.96 -1.12 7.85
N GLN A 98 2.78 -1.56 8.80
CA GLN A 98 2.97 -2.98 9.10
C GLN A 98 1.76 -3.53 9.87
N GLN A 99 1.27 -2.81 10.86
CA GLN A 99 0.06 -3.16 11.62
C GLN A 99 -1.15 -3.24 10.70
N ASN A 100 -1.31 -2.27 9.79
CA ASN A 100 -2.38 -2.29 8.79
C ASN A 100 -2.28 -3.49 7.83
N ARG A 101 -1.06 -3.84 7.39
CA ARG A 101 -0.83 -5.02 6.55
C ARG A 101 -1.17 -6.33 7.27
N LEU A 102 -0.74 -6.46 8.52
CA LEU A 102 -1.04 -7.64 9.34
C LEU A 102 -2.54 -7.77 9.61
N ALA A 103 -3.21 -6.69 9.99
CA ALA A 103 -4.65 -6.68 10.21
C ALA A 103 -5.40 -7.03 8.92
N ARG A 104 -5.04 -6.42 7.78
CA ARG A 104 -5.67 -6.74 6.49
C ARG A 104 -5.48 -8.20 6.10
N ARG A 105 -4.31 -8.78 6.36
CA ARG A 105 -4.04 -10.19 6.10
C ARG A 105 -4.84 -11.12 7.01
N TYR A 106 -4.98 -10.76 8.29
CA TYR A 106 -5.72 -11.57 9.27
C TYR A 106 -7.24 -11.50 9.11
N PHE A 107 -7.79 -10.29 8.97
CA PHE A 107 -9.24 -10.08 8.89
C PHE A 107 -9.80 -10.16 7.46
N GLY A 108 -8.95 -10.00 6.45
CA GLY A 108 -9.35 -9.95 5.05
C GLY A 108 -9.80 -8.57 4.58
N ASP A 109 -9.75 -8.37 3.27
CA ASP A 109 -10.04 -7.09 2.62
C ASP A 109 -11.49 -6.64 2.78
N GLU A 110 -12.42 -7.58 2.89
CA GLU A 110 -13.85 -7.29 3.07
C GLU A 110 -14.13 -6.66 4.44
N ALA A 111 -13.62 -7.28 5.51
CA ALA A 111 -13.76 -6.77 6.86
C ALA A 111 -13.09 -5.40 7.02
N VAL A 112 -11.91 -5.21 6.40
CA VAL A 112 -11.21 -3.91 6.36
C VAL A 112 -12.05 -2.86 5.62
N ALA A 113 -12.64 -3.22 4.49
CA ALA A 113 -13.47 -2.30 3.71
C ALA A 113 -14.75 -1.90 4.45
N GLU A 114 -15.35 -2.82 5.20
CA GLU A 114 -16.48 -2.52 6.08
C GLU A 114 -16.06 -1.54 7.19
N ALA A 115 -14.94 -1.82 7.88
CA ALA A 115 -14.43 -0.97 8.95
C ALA A 115 -14.15 0.45 8.45
N ALA A 116 -13.51 0.59 7.29
CA ALA A 116 -13.14 1.86 6.67
C ALA A 116 -14.33 2.76 6.36
N ARG A 117 -15.50 2.18 6.05
CA ARG A 117 -16.73 2.94 5.76
C ARG A 117 -17.43 3.45 7.01
N HIS A 118 -17.04 2.97 8.19
CA HIS A 118 -17.74 3.29 9.43
C HIS A 118 -17.68 4.80 9.74
N ARG A 119 -18.83 5.36 10.14
CA ARG A 119 -18.97 6.82 10.33
C ARG A 119 -18.07 7.43 11.40
N SER A 120 -17.65 6.63 12.38
CA SER A 120 -16.81 7.05 13.50
C SER A 120 -15.35 7.29 13.12
N LEU A 121 -14.88 6.81 11.97
CA LEU A 121 -13.53 7.08 11.50
C LEU A 121 -13.40 8.53 11.05
N ASN A 122 -12.22 9.11 11.24
CA ASN A 122 -11.95 10.46 10.77
C ASN A 122 -12.19 10.55 9.24
N PRO A 123 -12.90 11.59 8.75
CA PRO A 123 -13.16 11.76 7.31
C PRO A 123 -11.93 11.75 6.42
N ARG A 124 -10.75 12.11 6.95
CA ARG A 124 -9.47 12.05 6.22
C ARG A 124 -8.97 10.60 6.10
N VAL A 125 -9.01 9.85 7.20
CA VAL A 125 -8.62 8.43 7.26
C VAL A 125 -9.50 7.59 6.33
N ARG A 126 -10.81 7.82 6.38
CA ARG A 126 -11.76 7.14 5.48
C ARG A 126 -11.48 7.39 4.00
N ARG A 127 -11.28 8.66 3.61
CA ARG A 127 -10.91 9.01 2.22
C ARG A 127 -9.61 8.34 1.78
N PHE A 128 -8.62 8.27 2.66
CA PHE A 128 -7.37 7.56 2.38
C PHE A 128 -7.64 6.07 2.09
N TRP A 129 -8.39 5.40 2.96
CA TRP A 129 -8.70 3.98 2.79
C TRP A 129 -9.59 3.69 1.59
N ASP A 130 -10.51 4.58 1.22
CA ASP A 130 -11.30 4.47 -0.01
C ASP A 130 -10.38 4.39 -1.25
N VAL A 131 -9.36 5.25 -1.33
CA VAL A 131 -8.38 5.24 -2.43
C VAL A 131 -7.54 3.96 -2.42
N VAL A 132 -7.02 3.57 -1.25
CA VAL A 132 -6.17 2.38 -1.10
C VAL A 132 -6.91 1.10 -1.49
N LEU A 133 -8.18 0.97 -1.10
CA LEU A 133 -9.00 -0.21 -1.38
C LEU A 133 -9.52 -0.23 -2.82
N GLN A 134 -9.75 0.92 -3.46
CA GLN A 134 -10.10 0.99 -4.88
C GLN A 134 -8.93 0.55 -5.79
N GLN A 135 -7.68 0.89 -5.43
CA GLN A 135 -6.51 0.45 -6.19
C GLN A 135 -6.27 -1.08 -6.11
N GLY A 136 -6.84 -1.75 -5.11
CA GLY A 136 -6.78 -3.21 -4.98
C GLY A 136 -7.76 -3.98 -5.88
N LYS A 137 -8.78 -3.31 -6.46
CA LYS A 137 -9.77 -3.93 -7.35
C LYS A 137 -9.38 -3.93 -8.83
N VAL A 138 -8.28 -3.27 -9.20
CA VAL A 138 -7.75 -3.27 -10.56
C VAL A 138 -6.82 -4.49 -10.71
N GLY A 139 -7.40 -5.68 -10.89
CA GLY A 139 -6.63 -6.91 -11.11
C GLY A 139 -7.25 -8.17 -10.53
N ALA A 140 -8.57 -8.33 -10.65
CA ALA A 140 -9.25 -9.62 -10.56
C ALA A 140 -9.84 -9.95 -11.93
#